data_AF-A0A349UPG6-F1
#
_entry.id   AF-A0A349UPG6-F1
#
_cell.length_a   1.000
_cell.length_b   1.000
_cell.length_c   1.000
_cell.angle_alpha   90.00
_cell.angle_beta   90.00
_cell.angle_gamma   90.00
#
_symmetry.space_group_name_H-M   'P 1'
#
loop_
_entity.id
_entity.type
_entity.pdbx_description
1 polymer ?
#
loop_
_entity_poly.entity_id
_entity_poly.type
_entity_poly.pdbx_seq_one_letter_code
_entity_poly.pdbx_strand_id
1 'polypeptide(L)'
;MQRAEKATRLCETRGVWLPYQAKGEPMMRRGNWNILLLSVVLVAFVTVQANAETLNWIGTNNTTTNWNDSTKWNNLTSGGTHTYPQAGDLAQIHVSVDNWTTLDIQGGASVGSLSVRPRWGLYRIKTGWTGGRTFAFDNSGSDSILTISHASSGFTGQLQFAPDGYAMYISLANNLVVQDDPARTNHHGSVSLGSLTTITGGSTSSRRTITVQTVGTGTSKTTLAISGSATFTGDWVVNTSKATLDMNADSFGHSSNTVTLQNGGILDLVTLGAFTWTRSLSGTGTVKTGGLTVDSGGSFNIAGAGAVVDALSLQGALTLGTGSVLNVTGTIDVGDYIIVSSDTGITGTFGTENLGANMSLVYGASDVTLHVAIPEPATLAMLAVGGMGVLIRRRR
;
A
#
# COMPACT_ATOMS: atom_id res chain seq x y z
N MET A 1 -11.57 -28.98 -52.62
CA MET A 1 -11.36 -30.45 -52.71
C MET A 1 -10.33 -30.85 -53.77
N GLN A 2 -10.29 -30.27 -54.98
CA GLN A 2 -9.25 -30.58 -55.99
C GLN A 2 -7.79 -30.24 -55.62
N ARG A 3 -7.54 -29.47 -54.53
CA ARG A 3 -6.18 -29.24 -54.01
C ARG A 3 -5.72 -30.29 -52.98
N ALA A 4 -6.64 -31.05 -52.38
CA ALA A 4 -6.31 -32.13 -51.46
C ALA A 4 -5.93 -33.41 -52.23
N GLU A 5 -6.61 -33.73 -53.34
CA GLU A 5 -6.30 -34.89 -54.18
C GLU A 5 -4.93 -34.80 -54.90
N LYS A 6 -4.42 -33.58 -55.11
CA LYS A 6 -3.11 -33.37 -55.75
C LYS A 6 -1.93 -33.56 -54.78
N ALA A 7 -2.17 -33.46 -53.47
CA ALA A 7 -1.16 -33.69 -52.44
C ALA A 7 -1.01 -35.17 -52.09
N THR A 8 -2.10 -35.96 -52.16
CA THR A 8 -2.06 -37.39 -51.83
C THR A 8 -1.36 -38.22 -52.91
N ARG A 9 -1.49 -37.86 -54.21
CA ARG A 9 -0.82 -38.59 -55.31
C ARG A 9 0.70 -38.37 -55.41
N LEU A 10 1.24 -37.37 -54.72
CA LEU A 10 2.69 -37.12 -54.66
C LEU A 10 3.40 -37.89 -53.53
N CYS A 11 2.65 -38.48 -52.60
CA CYS A 11 3.20 -39.24 -51.47
C CYS A 11 3.20 -40.77 -51.67
N GLU A 12 2.49 -41.31 -52.67
CA GLU A 12 2.46 -42.76 -52.94
C GLU A 12 3.61 -43.26 -53.84
N THR A 13 4.37 -42.37 -54.48
CA THR A 13 5.45 -42.74 -55.42
C THR A 13 6.85 -42.83 -54.77
N ARG A 14 6.95 -42.66 -53.45
CA ARG A 14 8.20 -42.81 -52.69
C ARG A 14 7.92 -43.59 -51.41
N GLY A 15 7.82 -44.91 -51.54
CA GLY A 15 7.55 -45.81 -50.42
C GLY A 15 8.66 -45.78 -49.38
N VAL A 16 8.49 -44.96 -48.33
CA VAL A 16 9.12 -45.09 -47.01
C VAL A 16 8.22 -44.36 -45.99
N TRP A 17 7.59 -45.10 -45.08
CA TRP A 17 7.00 -44.54 -43.87
C TRP A 17 8.10 -44.40 -42.81
N LEU A 18 8.60 -43.19 -42.61
CA LEU A 18 9.37 -42.83 -41.42
C LEU A 18 8.68 -41.64 -40.74
N PRO A 19 8.47 -41.67 -39.41
CA PRO A 19 7.95 -40.50 -38.71
C PRO A 19 8.99 -39.38 -38.78
N TYR A 20 8.61 -38.29 -39.45
CA TYR A 20 9.41 -37.07 -39.52
C TYR A 20 9.40 -36.38 -38.14
N GLN A 21 10.39 -36.69 -37.29
CA GLN A 21 10.70 -35.84 -36.15
C GLN A 21 11.41 -34.59 -36.66
N ALA A 22 10.66 -33.50 -36.81
CA ALA A 22 11.24 -32.18 -37.03
C ALA A 22 12.00 -31.77 -35.75
N LYS A 23 13.33 -31.89 -35.79
CA LYS A 23 14.25 -31.28 -34.82
C LYS A 23 14.20 -29.76 -35.02
N GLY A 24 13.25 -29.10 -34.38
CA GLY A 24 13.22 -27.64 -34.28
C GLY A 24 14.26 -27.19 -33.26
N GLU A 25 15.39 -26.68 -33.72
CA GLU A 25 16.30 -25.93 -32.86
C GLU A 25 15.58 -24.67 -32.35
N PRO A 26 15.59 -24.38 -31.04
CA PRO A 26 14.95 -23.18 -30.52
C PRO A 26 15.77 -21.97 -30.96
N MET A 27 15.27 -21.26 -31.98
CA MET A 27 15.74 -19.94 -32.36
C MET A 27 15.51 -18.96 -31.21
N MET A 28 16.53 -18.82 -30.35
CA MET A 28 16.75 -17.64 -29.53
C MET A 28 16.96 -16.44 -30.46
N ARG A 29 15.91 -15.64 -30.68
CA ARG A 29 15.96 -14.18 -30.91
C ARG A 29 14.57 -13.66 -31.25
N ARG A 30 13.84 -13.18 -30.23
CA ARG A 30 12.77 -12.15 -30.30
C ARG A 30 12.32 -11.79 -28.88
N GLY A 31 13.27 -11.35 -28.05
CA GLY A 31 13.04 -11.05 -26.63
C GLY A 31 12.57 -9.63 -26.30
N ASN A 32 12.52 -8.69 -27.26
CA ASN A 32 12.31 -7.27 -26.93
C ASN A 32 11.05 -6.62 -27.51
N TRP A 33 10.31 -7.27 -28.41
CA TRP A 33 9.14 -6.62 -29.04
C TRP A 33 7.85 -6.76 -28.21
N ASN A 34 7.66 -7.87 -27.49
CA ASN A 34 6.47 -8.06 -26.65
C ASN A 34 6.54 -7.26 -25.35
N ILE A 35 7.73 -7.02 -24.80
CA ILE A 35 7.92 -6.15 -23.62
C ILE A 35 7.71 -4.68 -24.00
N LEU A 36 8.12 -4.27 -25.21
CA LEU A 36 7.89 -2.91 -25.71
C LEU A 36 6.39 -2.65 -25.99
N LEU A 37 5.68 -3.63 -26.58
CA LEU A 37 4.23 -3.51 -26.81
C LEU A 37 3.42 -3.54 -25.50
N LEU A 38 3.81 -4.35 -24.50
CA LEU A 38 3.17 -4.29 -23.18
C LEU A 38 3.42 -2.96 -22.46
N SER A 39 4.61 -2.37 -22.58
CA SER A 39 4.92 -1.08 -21.95
C SER A 39 4.25 0.10 -22.66
N VAL A 40 4.08 0.08 -23.98
CA VAL A 40 3.29 1.09 -24.70
C VAL A 40 1.80 0.97 -24.39
N VAL A 41 1.26 -0.24 -24.20
CA VAL A 41 -0.14 -0.43 -23.75
C VAL A 41 -0.33 -0.03 -22.28
N LEU A 42 0.66 -0.25 -21.41
CA LEU A 42 0.63 0.21 -20.02
C LEU A 42 0.73 1.74 -19.91
N VAL A 43 1.47 2.40 -20.80
CA VAL A 43 1.54 3.87 -20.89
C VAL A 43 0.29 4.47 -21.57
N ALA A 44 -0.34 3.76 -22.50
CA ALA A 44 -1.59 4.20 -23.14
C ALA A 44 -2.83 4.00 -22.25
N PHE A 45 -2.84 3.02 -21.34
CA PHE A 45 -3.89 2.90 -20.30
C PHE A 45 -3.83 4.02 -19.25
N VAL A 46 -2.74 4.77 -19.18
CA VAL A 46 -2.58 5.96 -18.31
C VAL A 46 -3.16 7.24 -18.96
N THR A 47 -3.56 7.23 -20.24
CA THR A 47 -4.02 8.46 -20.92
C THR A 47 -5.52 8.54 -21.21
N VAL A 48 -6.36 7.67 -20.62
CA VAL A 48 -7.79 8.00 -20.47
C VAL A 48 -7.97 8.75 -19.16
N GLN A 49 -7.26 9.88 -19.00
CA GLN A 49 -7.78 10.93 -18.14
C GLN A 49 -9.03 11.44 -18.86
N ALA A 50 -10.21 10.99 -18.39
CA ALA A 50 -11.41 11.79 -18.53
C ALA A 50 -11.02 13.24 -18.22
N ASN A 51 -11.49 14.20 -19.01
CA ASN A 51 -11.11 15.62 -18.94
C ASN A 51 -11.23 16.16 -17.51
N ALA A 52 -10.20 15.93 -16.68
CA ALA A 52 -10.23 16.26 -15.27
C ALA A 52 -10.00 17.76 -15.21
N GLU A 53 -11.07 18.51 -14.98
CA GLU A 53 -10.96 19.95 -14.86
C GLU A 53 -10.14 20.25 -13.60
N THR A 54 -9.17 21.16 -13.73
CA THR A 54 -8.46 21.68 -12.57
C THR A 54 -9.20 22.89 -12.06
N LEU A 55 -9.89 22.72 -10.94
CA LEU A 55 -10.68 23.77 -10.31
C LEU A 55 -9.88 24.38 -9.15
N ASN A 56 -9.61 25.67 -9.25
CA ASN A 56 -8.92 26.43 -8.22
C ASN A 56 -9.92 27.14 -7.31
N TRP A 57 -9.92 26.78 -6.04
CA TRP A 57 -10.58 27.59 -5.02
C TRP A 57 -9.61 28.65 -4.50
N ILE A 58 -10.00 29.93 -4.59
CA ILE A 58 -9.24 31.06 -4.04
C ILE A 58 -10.15 31.84 -3.07
N GLY A 59 -9.97 31.63 -1.77
CA GLY A 59 -10.58 32.46 -0.73
C GLY A 59 -9.61 33.52 -0.24
N THR A 60 -10.10 34.75 -0.10
CA THR A 60 -9.29 35.90 0.33
C THR A 60 -9.57 36.35 1.77
N ASN A 61 -10.58 35.80 2.46
CA ASN A 61 -11.00 36.28 3.79
C ASN A 61 -11.47 35.13 4.73
N ASN A 62 -11.36 35.34 6.05
CA ASN A 62 -11.78 34.46 7.17
C ASN A 62 -13.28 34.08 7.23
N THR A 63 -13.99 34.14 6.12
CA THR A 63 -15.41 33.78 6.04
C THR A 63 -15.55 32.29 5.76
N THR A 64 -16.44 31.62 6.49
CA THR A 64 -16.88 30.27 6.11
C THR A 64 -17.47 30.34 4.71
N THR A 65 -16.99 29.51 3.80
CA THR A 65 -17.55 29.39 2.44
C THR A 65 -18.04 27.98 2.22
N ASN A 66 -19.04 27.84 1.35
CA ASN A 66 -19.68 26.57 1.03
C ASN A 66 -18.94 25.90 -0.14
N TRP A 67 -18.68 24.59 -0.04
CA TRP A 67 -18.15 23.75 -1.12
C TRP A 67 -18.94 23.94 -2.42
N ASN A 68 -20.26 24.12 -2.29
CA ASN A 68 -21.19 24.28 -3.41
C ASN A 68 -21.27 25.72 -3.95
N ASP A 69 -20.54 26.68 -3.38
CA ASP A 69 -20.47 28.05 -3.89
C ASP A 69 -19.60 28.08 -5.16
N SER A 70 -20.24 27.90 -6.31
CA SER A 70 -19.55 27.89 -7.60
C SER A 70 -18.79 29.18 -7.90
N THR A 71 -19.19 30.32 -7.31
CA THR A 71 -18.50 31.60 -7.51
C THR A 71 -17.08 31.63 -6.93
N LYS A 72 -16.73 30.66 -6.08
CA LYS A 72 -15.39 30.52 -5.49
C LYS A 72 -14.49 29.56 -6.25
N TRP A 73 -15.04 28.80 -7.19
CA TRP A 73 -14.29 27.87 -8.03
C TRP A 73 -13.99 28.51 -9.38
N ASN A 74 -12.70 28.64 -9.68
CA ASN A 74 -12.22 29.12 -10.95
C ASN A 74 -11.76 27.93 -11.80
N ASN A 75 -12.38 27.73 -12.95
CA ASN A 75 -11.90 26.77 -13.95
C ASN A 75 -10.65 27.36 -14.63
N LEU A 76 -9.52 26.68 -14.49
CA LEU A 76 -8.26 27.11 -15.12
C LEU A 76 -8.18 26.73 -16.60
N THR A 77 -8.99 25.76 -17.05
CA THR A 77 -8.81 25.05 -18.32
C THR A 77 -9.84 25.43 -19.38
N SER A 78 -11.03 25.89 -19.00
CA SER A 78 -12.01 26.42 -19.94
C SER A 78 -12.63 27.69 -19.37
N GLY A 79 -12.65 28.78 -20.13
CA GLY A 79 -13.29 30.04 -19.74
C GLY A 79 -14.82 29.97 -19.65
N GLY A 80 -15.36 28.80 -19.28
CA GLY A 80 -16.78 28.50 -19.15
C GLY A 80 -17.32 28.72 -17.73
N THR A 81 -18.65 28.77 -17.66
CA THR A 81 -19.45 29.00 -16.45
C THR A 81 -19.09 28.09 -15.28
N HIS A 82 -18.97 28.73 -14.12
CA HIS A 82 -18.51 28.19 -12.84
C HIS A 82 -19.37 27.03 -12.31
N THR A 83 -18.77 25.83 -12.21
CA THR A 83 -19.29 24.67 -11.47
C THR A 83 -18.32 24.29 -10.34
N TYR A 84 -18.84 23.69 -9.25
CA TYR A 84 -18.02 23.12 -8.17
C TYR A 84 -17.50 21.73 -8.56
N PRO A 85 -16.41 21.22 -7.93
CA PRO A 85 -15.81 19.94 -8.31
C PRO A 85 -16.77 18.77 -8.23
N GLN A 86 -16.71 17.89 -9.23
CA GLN A 86 -17.46 16.66 -9.37
C GLN A 86 -16.53 15.42 -9.28
N ALA A 87 -17.13 14.23 -9.34
CA ALA A 87 -16.38 12.99 -9.52
C ALA A 87 -15.55 13.04 -10.82
N GLY A 88 -14.28 12.62 -10.73
CA GLY A 88 -13.30 12.70 -11.82
C GLY A 88 -12.50 14.00 -11.88
N ASP A 89 -12.94 15.08 -11.23
CA ASP A 89 -12.23 16.37 -11.29
C ASP A 89 -11.00 16.41 -10.37
N LEU A 90 -10.00 17.21 -10.76
CA LEU A 90 -8.90 17.58 -9.87
C LEU A 90 -9.28 18.87 -9.14
N ALA A 91 -9.67 18.76 -7.87
CA ALA A 91 -9.87 19.92 -7.02
C ALA A 91 -8.52 20.41 -6.46
N GLN A 92 -8.10 21.60 -6.88
CA GLN A 92 -6.95 22.29 -6.30
C GLN A 92 -7.45 23.38 -5.36
N ILE A 93 -7.23 23.17 -4.06
CA ILE A 93 -7.57 24.16 -3.04
C ILE A 93 -6.32 24.99 -2.74
N HIS A 94 -6.22 26.15 -3.41
CA HIS A 94 -5.17 27.13 -3.21
C HIS A 94 -5.62 28.21 -2.24
N VAL A 95 -5.28 28.04 -0.97
CA VAL A 95 -5.66 28.98 0.08
C VAL A 95 -4.52 29.98 0.28
N SER A 96 -4.70 31.23 -0.18
CA SER A 96 -3.66 32.27 -0.08
C SER A 96 -3.63 33.03 1.25
N VAL A 97 -4.52 32.71 2.19
CA VAL A 97 -4.69 33.47 3.45
C VAL A 97 -3.83 32.92 4.58
N ASP A 98 -3.37 33.86 5.42
CA ASP A 98 -2.46 33.63 6.53
C ASP A 98 -3.16 33.11 7.82
N ASN A 99 -4.45 32.76 7.76
CA ASN A 99 -5.24 32.28 8.90
C ASN A 99 -6.31 31.24 8.49
N TRP A 100 -6.77 30.47 9.50
CA TRP A 100 -7.74 29.38 9.43
C TRP A 100 -8.80 29.55 8.34
N THR A 101 -8.79 28.66 7.35
CA THR A 101 -9.84 28.62 6.33
C THR A 101 -10.64 27.34 6.50
N THR A 102 -11.96 27.49 6.59
CA THR A 102 -12.90 26.36 6.67
C THR A 102 -13.71 26.26 5.39
N LEU A 103 -13.81 25.07 4.85
CA LEU A 103 -14.73 24.73 3.77
C LEU A 103 -15.89 23.90 4.31
N ASP A 104 -17.10 24.42 4.14
CA ASP A 104 -18.33 23.83 4.63
C ASP A 104 -19.00 22.98 3.55
N ILE A 105 -19.32 21.73 3.85
CA ILE A 105 -20.00 20.81 2.91
C ILE A 105 -21.48 20.70 3.28
N GLN A 106 -22.35 21.42 2.55
CA GLN A 106 -23.78 21.48 2.87
C GLN A 106 -24.63 20.36 2.21
N GLY A 107 -24.14 19.74 1.13
CA GLY A 107 -24.92 18.77 0.31
C GLY A 107 -24.19 17.48 -0.04
N GLY A 108 -23.10 17.16 0.67
CA GLY A 108 -22.10 16.19 0.22
C GLY A 108 -21.11 16.83 -0.76
N ALA A 109 -19.94 16.21 -0.92
CA ALA A 109 -18.89 16.67 -1.84
C ALA A 109 -18.20 15.46 -2.47
N SER A 110 -17.78 15.56 -3.72
CA SER A 110 -17.03 14.52 -4.43
C SER A 110 -15.88 15.14 -5.22
N VAL A 111 -14.71 14.52 -5.17
CA VAL A 111 -13.52 14.95 -5.93
C VAL A 111 -12.79 13.74 -6.49
N GLY A 112 -12.19 13.89 -7.67
CA GLY A 112 -11.22 12.91 -8.17
C GLY A 112 -9.95 12.94 -7.34
N SER A 113 -9.27 14.08 -7.32
CA SER A 113 -8.06 14.29 -6.52
C SER A 113 -8.14 15.65 -5.79
N LEU A 114 -7.44 15.76 -4.67
CA LEU A 114 -7.43 16.94 -3.82
C LEU A 114 -5.99 17.39 -3.56
N SER A 115 -5.65 18.61 -3.97
CA SER A 115 -4.39 19.25 -3.59
C SER A 115 -4.67 20.39 -2.62
N VAL A 116 -4.03 20.37 -1.45
CA VAL A 116 -4.15 21.43 -0.44
C VAL A 116 -2.79 22.06 -0.21
N ARG A 117 -2.75 23.39 -0.30
CA ARG A 117 -1.55 24.18 -0.02
C ARG A 117 -1.84 25.27 1.00
N PRO A 118 -1.77 25.00 2.31
CA PRO A 118 -1.86 26.05 3.31
C PRO A 118 -0.63 26.95 3.19
N ARG A 119 -0.83 28.26 3.30
CA ARG A 119 0.26 29.23 3.37
C ARG A 119 0.94 29.24 4.74
N TRP A 120 0.14 29.01 5.78
CA TRP A 120 0.52 28.80 7.19
C TRP A 120 -0.51 27.86 7.85
N GLY A 121 -0.06 26.81 8.55
CA GLY A 121 -0.89 26.06 9.50
C GLY A 121 -1.85 24.99 8.94
N LEU A 122 -3.10 25.00 9.44
CA LEU A 122 -4.09 23.93 9.38
C LEU A 122 -5.35 24.34 8.57
N TYR A 123 -5.73 23.53 7.59
CA TYR A 123 -6.97 23.63 6.84
C TYR A 123 -8.04 22.67 7.37
N ARG A 124 -9.30 23.09 7.30
CA ARG A 124 -10.42 22.37 7.92
C ARG A 124 -11.56 22.18 6.94
N ILE A 125 -11.92 20.92 6.68
CA ILE A 125 -13.15 20.54 5.98
C ILE A 125 -14.18 20.18 7.04
N LYS A 126 -15.27 20.95 7.10
CA LYS A 126 -16.33 20.84 8.11
C LYS A 126 -17.69 20.60 7.45
N THR A 127 -18.66 20.20 8.26
CA THR A 127 -20.03 19.88 7.80
C THR A 127 -21.04 20.98 8.10
N GLY A 128 -20.71 21.85 9.08
CA GLY A 128 -21.47 23.07 9.39
C GLY A 128 -22.81 22.86 10.09
N TRP A 129 -23.36 21.64 10.14
CA TRP A 129 -24.73 21.35 10.58
C TRP A 129 -24.88 19.94 11.21
N THR A 130 -25.97 19.72 11.93
CA THR A 130 -26.35 18.40 12.45
C THR A 130 -26.78 17.46 11.31
N GLY A 131 -26.28 16.23 11.34
CA GLY A 131 -26.53 15.19 10.33
C GLY A 131 -25.25 14.83 9.57
N GLY A 132 -24.96 13.54 9.48
CA GLY A 132 -23.71 13.06 8.86
C GLY A 132 -23.63 13.46 7.38
N ARG A 133 -22.47 13.96 6.95
CA ARG A 133 -22.22 14.38 5.55
C ARG A 133 -21.17 13.50 4.90
N THR A 134 -21.29 13.31 3.59
CA THR A 134 -20.35 12.50 2.82
C THR A 134 -19.36 13.38 2.05
N PHE A 135 -18.08 13.09 2.20
CA PHE A 135 -17.00 13.55 1.31
C PHE A 135 -16.46 12.35 0.55
N ALA A 136 -16.59 12.35 -0.78
CA ALA A 136 -16.22 11.23 -1.62
C ALA A 136 -14.91 11.50 -2.38
N PHE A 137 -14.01 10.53 -2.35
CA PHE A 137 -12.87 10.43 -3.25
C PHE A 137 -13.25 9.48 -4.40
N ASP A 138 -13.52 10.05 -5.57
CA ASP A 138 -13.95 9.36 -6.77
C ASP A 138 -13.27 9.91 -8.02
N ASN A 139 -12.14 9.30 -8.41
CA ASN A 139 -11.41 9.61 -9.63
C ASN A 139 -11.80 8.70 -10.82
N SER A 140 -13.09 8.39 -10.98
CA SER A 140 -13.63 7.73 -12.19
C SER A 140 -12.90 6.44 -12.61
N GLY A 141 -12.59 5.58 -11.64
CA GLY A 141 -11.88 4.30 -11.88
C GLY A 141 -10.35 4.37 -11.73
N SER A 142 -9.78 5.57 -11.53
CA SER A 142 -8.37 5.77 -11.17
C SER A 142 -8.21 6.02 -9.67
N ASP A 143 -6.98 5.98 -9.18
CA ASP A 143 -6.67 6.33 -7.79
C ASP A 143 -6.95 7.81 -7.53
N SER A 144 -7.58 8.11 -6.39
CA SER A 144 -7.71 9.46 -5.87
C SER A 144 -6.43 9.87 -5.15
N ILE A 145 -5.88 11.04 -5.47
CA ILE A 145 -4.65 11.53 -4.86
C ILE A 145 -4.97 12.71 -3.95
N LEU A 146 -4.57 12.62 -2.69
CA LEU A 146 -4.59 13.70 -1.72
C LEU A 146 -3.15 14.18 -1.47
N THR A 147 -2.83 15.35 -2.01
CA THR A 147 -1.52 15.98 -1.86
C THR A 147 -1.61 17.13 -0.86
N ILE A 148 -0.73 17.14 0.14
CA ILE A 148 -0.63 18.23 1.11
C ILE A 148 0.76 18.86 0.98
N SER A 149 0.77 20.15 0.67
CA SER A 149 1.99 20.94 0.49
C SER A 149 1.94 22.15 1.42
N HIS A 150 3.08 22.78 1.70
CA HIS A 150 3.10 24.07 2.41
C HIS A 150 4.05 25.03 1.69
N ALA A 151 3.77 26.34 1.76
CA ALA A 151 4.56 27.35 1.05
C ALA A 151 6.01 27.47 1.55
N SER A 152 6.22 27.35 2.86
CA SER A 152 7.50 27.57 3.56
C SER A 152 8.12 26.26 4.07
N SER A 153 9.45 26.17 4.04
CA SER A 153 10.21 25.08 4.66
C SER A 153 10.09 25.13 6.19
N GLY A 154 10.13 23.96 6.84
CA GLY A 154 10.09 23.84 8.31
C GLY A 154 8.69 23.85 8.94
N PHE A 155 7.62 23.94 8.14
CA PHE A 155 6.24 23.86 8.61
C PHE A 155 5.55 22.59 8.13
N THR A 156 4.56 22.15 8.91
CA THR A 156 3.66 21.05 8.53
C THR A 156 2.36 21.63 8.00
N GLY A 157 2.06 21.37 6.73
CA GLY A 157 0.74 21.63 6.18
C GLY A 157 -0.23 20.58 6.71
N GLN A 158 -1.35 21.00 7.29
CA GLN A 158 -2.33 20.08 7.85
C GLN A 158 -3.69 20.22 7.17
N LEU A 159 -4.36 19.10 6.91
CA LEU A 159 -5.76 19.01 6.50
C LEU A 159 -6.54 18.23 7.56
N GLN A 160 -7.60 18.79 8.11
CA GLN A 160 -8.44 18.14 9.10
C GLN A 160 -9.88 18.00 8.60
N PHE A 161 -10.42 16.79 8.67
CA PHE A 161 -11.81 16.47 8.40
C PHE A 161 -12.61 16.39 9.71
N ALA A 162 -13.86 16.85 9.66
CA ALA A 162 -14.79 16.89 10.80
C ALA A 162 -14.25 17.57 12.08
N PRO A 163 -13.60 18.75 11.99
CA PRO A 163 -13.07 19.46 13.17
C PRO A 163 -14.18 20.05 14.06
N ASP A 164 -15.41 20.12 13.56
CA ASP A 164 -16.58 20.72 14.19
C ASP A 164 -17.31 19.77 15.14
N GLY A 165 -16.86 18.53 15.28
CA GLY A 165 -17.48 17.56 16.17
C GLY A 165 -18.80 17.01 15.63
N TYR A 166 -18.99 17.04 14.31
CA TYR A 166 -20.11 16.40 13.63
C TYR A 166 -19.64 15.20 12.81
N ALA A 167 -20.56 14.27 12.57
CA ALA A 167 -20.26 13.06 11.82
C ALA A 167 -19.91 13.39 10.35
N MET A 168 -18.82 12.82 9.85
CA MET A 168 -18.45 12.92 8.44
C MET A 168 -18.08 11.53 7.90
N TYR A 169 -18.68 11.16 6.78
CA TYR A 169 -18.37 9.94 6.07
C TYR A 169 -17.38 10.25 4.94
N ILE A 170 -16.19 9.66 4.98
CA ILE A 170 -15.26 9.70 3.86
C ILE A 170 -15.51 8.46 3.02
N SER A 171 -16.04 8.64 1.82
CA SER A 171 -16.39 7.56 0.90
C SER A 171 -15.28 7.33 -0.12
N LEU A 172 -14.79 6.10 -0.23
CA LEU A 172 -13.76 5.70 -1.18
C LEU A 172 -14.37 4.96 -2.36
N ALA A 173 -14.63 5.69 -3.45
CA ALA A 173 -15.07 5.09 -4.71
C ALA A 173 -13.90 4.39 -5.42
N ASN A 174 -12.66 4.84 -5.20
CA ASN A 174 -11.43 4.22 -5.71
C ASN A 174 -10.38 4.13 -4.59
N ASN A 175 -9.14 3.73 -4.93
CA ASN A 175 -8.04 3.78 -3.97
C ASN A 175 -7.73 5.24 -3.61
N LEU A 176 -7.13 5.46 -2.44
CA LEU A 176 -6.70 6.76 -1.96
C LEU A 176 -5.20 6.77 -1.72
N VAL A 177 -4.49 7.72 -2.32
CA VAL A 177 -3.07 7.96 -2.07
C VAL A 177 -2.91 9.29 -1.34
N VAL A 178 -2.44 9.24 -0.11
CA VAL A 178 -2.07 10.42 0.69
C VAL A 178 -0.56 10.63 0.57
N GLN A 179 -0.14 11.79 0.07
CA GLN A 179 1.27 12.09 -0.15
C GLN A 179 1.62 13.56 0.08
N ASP A 180 2.91 13.83 0.23
CA ASP A 180 3.48 15.17 0.20
C ASP A 180 3.64 15.65 -1.26
N ASP A 181 4.08 16.91 -1.41
CA ASP A 181 4.31 17.51 -2.73
C ASP A 181 5.66 17.04 -3.32
N PRO A 182 5.66 16.28 -4.44
CA PRO A 182 6.90 15.78 -5.05
C PRO A 182 7.81 16.88 -5.57
N ALA A 183 7.26 18.06 -5.87
CA ALA A 183 8.03 19.17 -6.42
C ALA A 183 8.86 19.90 -5.37
N ARG A 184 8.75 19.53 -4.08
CA ARG A 184 9.36 20.29 -3.00
C ARG A 184 10.19 19.42 -2.05
N THR A 185 11.22 20.04 -1.48
CA THR A 185 12.12 19.40 -0.52
C THR A 185 11.87 19.93 0.88
N ASN A 186 11.91 19.05 1.89
CA ASN A 186 11.73 19.39 3.30
C ASN A 186 10.31 19.91 3.66
N HIS A 187 9.27 19.28 3.10
CA HIS A 187 7.88 19.60 3.41
C HIS A 187 7.22 18.50 4.20
N HIS A 188 6.45 18.89 5.22
CA HIS A 188 5.68 17.94 6.00
C HIS A 188 4.20 18.11 5.67
N GLY A 189 3.54 17.05 5.24
CA GLY A 189 2.10 16.99 5.00
C GLY A 189 1.43 16.13 6.07
N SER A 190 0.28 16.58 6.58
CA SER A 190 -0.51 15.83 7.56
C SER A 190 -1.99 15.89 7.21
N VAL A 191 -2.66 14.74 7.24
CA VAL A 191 -4.11 14.62 7.16
C VAL A 191 -4.61 14.06 8.47
N SER A 192 -5.64 14.66 9.05
CA SER A 192 -6.27 14.19 10.28
C SER A 192 -7.75 13.95 10.07
N LEU A 193 -8.19 12.73 10.38
CA LEU A 193 -9.59 12.35 10.41
C LEU A 193 -10.05 12.35 11.87
N GLY A 194 -10.91 13.31 12.23
CA GLY A 194 -11.40 13.47 13.60
C GLY A 194 -12.21 12.27 14.10
N SER A 195 -12.48 12.22 15.40
CA SER A 195 -13.15 11.08 16.08
C SER A 195 -14.54 10.73 15.57
N LEU A 196 -15.21 11.67 14.90
CA LEU A 196 -16.52 11.47 14.29
C LEU A 196 -16.44 11.30 12.76
N THR A 197 -15.24 11.05 12.24
CA THR A 197 -15.06 10.68 10.84
C THR A 197 -15.18 9.18 10.69
N THR A 198 -15.91 8.71 9.68
CA THR A 198 -15.97 7.30 9.31
C THR A 198 -15.51 7.12 7.87
N ILE A 199 -14.42 6.37 7.66
CA ILE A 199 -14.01 5.96 6.31
C ILE A 199 -14.85 4.76 5.87
N THR A 200 -15.39 4.82 4.67
CA THR A 200 -16.26 3.80 4.06
C THR A 200 -15.81 3.52 2.63
N GLY A 201 -16.10 2.34 2.11
CA GLY A 201 -15.81 1.97 0.72
C GLY A 201 -15.35 0.53 0.56
N GLY A 202 -15.31 0.08 -0.70
CA GLY A 202 -14.86 -1.27 -1.06
C GLY A 202 -15.80 -2.40 -0.66
N SER A 203 -15.42 -3.61 -1.08
CA SER A 203 -16.05 -4.87 -0.72
C SER A 203 -15.00 -5.99 -0.77
N THR A 204 -15.37 -7.20 -0.36
CA THR A 204 -14.49 -8.37 -0.48
C THR A 204 -14.14 -8.71 -1.93
N SER A 205 -15.00 -8.36 -2.89
CA SER A 205 -14.78 -8.53 -4.33
C SER A 205 -14.15 -7.32 -5.02
N SER A 206 -14.12 -6.16 -4.36
CA SER A 206 -13.61 -4.89 -4.89
C SER A 206 -12.96 -4.11 -3.76
N ARG A 207 -11.81 -4.61 -3.30
CA ARG A 207 -11.04 -4.00 -2.20
C ARG A 207 -10.54 -2.60 -2.58
N ARG A 208 -10.40 -1.71 -1.60
CA ARG A 208 -9.78 -0.39 -1.77
C ARG A 208 -8.45 -0.32 -1.04
N THR A 209 -7.47 0.33 -1.62
CA THR A 209 -6.19 0.57 -0.96
C THR A 209 -6.10 2.02 -0.50
N ILE A 210 -5.68 2.24 0.75
CA ILE A 210 -5.26 3.55 1.23
C ILE A 210 -3.75 3.52 1.40
N THR A 211 -3.05 4.28 0.57
CA THR A 211 -1.59 4.39 0.57
C THR A 211 -1.18 5.71 1.21
N VAL A 212 -0.30 5.67 2.20
CA VAL A 212 0.39 6.83 2.74
C VAL A 212 1.83 6.76 2.25
N GLN A 213 2.30 7.79 1.54
CA GLN A 213 3.66 7.79 1.01
C GLN A 213 4.34 9.15 1.07
N THR A 214 5.67 9.13 1.04
CA THR A 214 6.46 10.33 0.71
C THR A 214 7.03 10.19 -0.69
N VAL A 215 6.86 11.24 -1.49
CA VAL A 215 7.38 11.37 -2.85
C VAL A 215 8.42 12.50 -2.93
N GLY A 216 8.40 13.44 -1.98
CA GLY A 216 9.43 14.46 -1.85
C GLY A 216 10.79 13.92 -1.41
N THR A 217 11.86 14.67 -1.71
CA THR A 217 13.22 14.33 -1.29
C THR A 217 13.63 15.05 0.00
N GLY A 218 14.78 14.69 0.57
CA GLY A 218 15.33 15.37 1.75
C GLY A 218 14.62 14.97 3.04
N THR A 219 14.11 15.91 3.82
CA THR A 219 13.47 15.65 5.13
C THR A 219 11.95 15.58 5.07
N SER A 220 11.35 15.49 3.89
CA SER A 220 9.89 15.51 3.75
C SER A 220 9.20 14.35 4.48
N LYS A 221 7.99 14.59 4.98
CA LYS A 221 7.20 13.62 5.77
C LYS A 221 5.74 13.69 5.37
N THR A 222 5.06 12.55 5.43
CA THR A 222 3.61 12.46 5.22
C THR A 222 2.99 11.69 6.37
N THR A 223 1.97 12.26 7.00
CA THR A 223 1.21 11.58 8.06
C THR A 223 -0.26 11.52 7.69
N LEU A 224 -0.87 10.34 7.81
CA LEU A 224 -2.32 10.17 7.89
C LEU A 224 -2.66 9.77 9.32
N ALA A 225 -3.33 10.66 10.05
CA ALA A 225 -3.79 10.44 11.41
C ALA A 225 -5.29 10.12 11.42
N ILE A 226 -5.67 8.98 12.02
CA ILE A 226 -7.05 8.50 12.08
C ILE A 226 -7.46 8.38 13.54
N SER A 227 -8.34 9.27 13.99
CA SER A 227 -8.95 9.19 15.33
C SER A 227 -10.42 8.76 15.28
N GLY A 228 -11.02 8.71 14.09
CA GLY A 228 -12.37 8.22 13.85
C GLY A 228 -12.41 6.73 13.51
N SER A 229 -13.53 6.25 12.97
CA SER A 229 -13.67 4.84 12.57
C SER A 229 -13.30 4.61 11.11
N ALA A 230 -12.83 3.41 10.78
CA ALA A 230 -12.76 2.92 9.42
C ALA A 230 -13.58 1.64 9.31
N THR A 231 -14.47 1.57 8.32
CA THR A 231 -15.37 0.42 8.04
C THR A 231 -15.20 -0.11 6.62
N PHE A 232 -14.31 0.50 5.83
CA PHE A 232 -14.02 0.09 4.47
C PHE A 232 -13.41 -1.33 4.42
N THR A 233 -13.62 -2.02 3.30
CA THR A 233 -12.97 -3.30 3.00
C THR A 233 -11.83 -3.07 2.02
N GLY A 234 -10.61 -3.38 2.44
CA GLY A 234 -9.43 -2.89 1.75
C GLY A 234 -8.11 -3.11 2.45
N ASP A 235 -7.07 -2.45 1.98
CA ASP A 235 -5.70 -2.61 2.47
C ASP A 235 -5.09 -1.25 2.80
N TRP A 236 -4.26 -1.21 3.85
CA TRP A 236 -3.44 -0.07 4.21
C TRP A 236 -2.02 -0.30 3.73
N VAL A 237 -1.44 0.69 3.06
CA VAL A 237 -0.04 0.67 2.65
C VAL A 237 0.65 1.91 3.20
N VAL A 238 1.74 1.73 3.95
CA VAL A 238 2.61 2.82 4.38
C VAL A 238 3.93 2.66 3.68
N ASN A 239 4.16 3.47 2.65
CA ASN A 239 5.30 3.36 1.77
C ASN A 239 6.30 4.47 2.08
N THR A 240 7.57 4.11 2.30
CA THR A 240 8.72 4.95 2.68
C THR A 240 8.88 5.22 4.18
N SER A 241 10.12 5.34 4.62
CA SER A 241 10.52 5.56 6.01
C SER A 241 10.09 6.89 6.64
N LYS A 242 9.46 7.76 5.86
CA LYS A 242 8.97 9.07 6.29
C LYS A 242 7.46 9.20 6.14
N ALA A 243 6.80 8.15 5.68
CA ALA A 243 5.35 8.03 5.73
C ALA A 243 4.92 7.42 7.07
N THR A 244 3.86 7.96 7.65
CA THR A 244 3.29 7.50 8.92
C THR A 244 1.79 7.33 8.79
N LEU A 245 1.29 6.14 9.08
CA LEU A 245 -0.11 5.92 9.43
C LEU A 245 -0.20 5.99 10.95
N ASP A 246 -0.75 7.09 11.46
CA ASP A 246 -1.00 7.29 12.88
C ASP A 246 -2.45 6.88 13.17
N MET A 247 -2.65 5.80 13.91
CA MET A 247 -3.97 5.25 14.13
C MET A 247 -4.33 5.27 15.61
N ASN A 248 -5.18 6.25 15.95
CA ASN A 248 -5.63 6.58 17.30
C ASN A 248 -7.00 5.98 17.64
N ALA A 249 -7.56 5.17 16.76
CA ALA A 249 -8.85 4.51 16.94
C ALA A 249 -8.77 3.04 16.56
N ASP A 250 -9.37 2.14 17.35
CA ASP A 250 -9.34 0.69 17.14
C ASP A 250 -10.21 0.21 15.95
N SER A 251 -10.01 0.79 14.77
CA SER A 251 -10.86 0.54 13.61
C SER A 251 -10.05 0.67 12.33
N PHE A 252 -9.39 -0.42 11.92
CA PHE A 252 -8.69 -0.50 10.64
C PHE A 252 -9.59 -0.92 9.46
N GLY A 253 -10.92 -0.94 9.63
CA GLY A 253 -11.86 -1.48 8.65
C GLY A 253 -12.21 -2.94 8.89
N HIS A 254 -12.68 -3.58 7.81
CA HIS A 254 -13.06 -4.98 7.80
C HIS A 254 -11.94 -5.89 8.35
N SER A 255 -12.29 -7.02 8.97
CA SER A 255 -11.32 -7.92 9.62
C SER A 255 -10.29 -8.52 8.65
N SER A 256 -10.64 -8.62 7.37
CA SER A 256 -9.73 -9.07 6.32
C SER A 256 -8.70 -8.03 5.86
N ASN A 257 -8.75 -6.80 6.39
CA ASN A 257 -7.86 -5.74 5.94
C ASN A 257 -6.43 -6.04 6.37
N THR A 258 -5.46 -5.74 5.52
CA THR A 258 -4.04 -5.86 5.86
C THR A 258 -3.42 -4.48 6.09
N VAL A 259 -2.31 -4.45 6.83
CA VAL A 259 -1.41 -3.30 6.89
C VAL A 259 -0.06 -3.73 6.35
N THR A 260 0.41 -3.03 5.32
CA THR A 260 1.67 -3.31 4.65
C THR A 260 2.63 -2.14 4.80
N LEU A 261 3.76 -2.36 5.47
CA LEU A 261 4.83 -1.39 5.61
C LEU A 261 5.87 -1.64 4.54
N GLN A 262 6.14 -0.64 3.71
CA GLN A 262 7.10 -0.76 2.61
C GLN A 262 8.19 0.29 2.80
N ASN A 263 9.42 -0.07 2.43
CA ASN A 263 10.55 0.85 2.40
C ASN A 263 10.74 1.62 3.73
N GLY A 264 10.45 0.97 4.87
CA GLY A 264 10.60 1.54 6.21
C GLY A 264 9.37 2.25 6.77
N GLY A 265 8.20 2.13 6.14
CA GLY A 265 6.95 2.78 6.58
C GLY A 265 6.64 2.63 8.07
N ILE A 266 5.97 3.64 8.64
CA ILE A 266 5.70 3.71 10.08
C ILE A 266 4.20 3.53 10.35
N LEU A 267 3.85 2.53 11.15
CA LEU A 267 2.56 2.42 11.81
C LEU A 267 2.68 2.93 13.24
N ASP A 268 1.96 3.98 13.61
CA ASP A 268 1.97 4.54 14.97
C ASP A 268 0.65 4.21 15.68
N LEU A 269 0.76 3.45 16.78
CA LEU A 269 -0.33 2.98 17.64
C LEU A 269 -0.13 3.44 19.09
N VAL A 270 0.82 4.34 19.36
CA VAL A 270 1.24 4.68 20.73
C VAL A 270 0.06 5.17 21.57
N THR A 271 -0.84 5.93 20.97
CA THR A 271 -2.03 6.50 21.64
C THR A 271 -3.06 5.46 22.05
N LEU A 272 -3.07 4.28 21.45
CA LEU A 272 -3.95 3.17 21.83
C LEU A 272 -3.48 2.47 23.11
N GLY A 273 -2.23 2.68 23.52
CA GLY A 273 -1.61 1.97 24.64
C GLY A 273 -1.36 0.50 24.30
N ALA A 274 -1.79 -0.40 25.19
CA ALA A 274 -1.75 -1.83 24.95
C ALA A 274 -2.86 -2.25 23.97
N PHE A 275 -2.49 -2.90 22.88
CA PHE A 275 -3.38 -3.17 21.74
C PHE A 275 -3.32 -4.63 21.31
N THR A 276 -4.46 -5.23 20.95
CA THR A 276 -4.51 -6.59 20.39
C THR A 276 -4.64 -6.55 18.87
N TRP A 277 -3.63 -7.05 18.18
CA TRP A 277 -3.57 -7.17 16.74
C TRP A 277 -4.24 -8.46 16.26
N THR A 278 -5.30 -8.29 15.47
CA THR A 278 -6.15 -9.39 14.95
C THR A 278 -6.21 -9.40 13.42
N ARG A 279 -5.19 -8.83 12.77
CA ARG A 279 -5.12 -8.65 11.32
C ARG A 279 -3.77 -9.07 10.76
N SER A 280 -3.62 -8.97 9.44
CA SER A 280 -2.35 -9.23 8.77
C SER A 280 -1.47 -7.96 8.74
N LEU A 281 -0.23 -8.08 9.22
CA LEU A 281 0.83 -7.07 9.10
C LEU A 281 1.96 -7.64 8.21
N SER A 282 2.48 -6.86 7.27
CA SER A 282 3.54 -7.34 6.36
C SER A 282 4.55 -6.28 5.93
N GLY A 283 5.68 -6.74 5.40
CA GLY A 283 6.70 -5.90 4.78
C GLY A 283 7.79 -5.42 5.74
N THR A 284 8.54 -4.40 5.33
CA THR A 284 9.66 -3.82 6.08
C THR A 284 9.29 -2.44 6.64
N GLY A 285 9.28 -2.29 7.96
CA GLY A 285 8.88 -1.04 8.61
C GLY A 285 8.98 -1.00 10.12
N THR A 286 8.45 0.08 10.69
CA THR A 286 8.40 0.30 12.14
C THR A 286 6.95 0.33 12.64
N VAL A 287 6.66 -0.39 13.71
CA VAL A 287 5.42 -0.26 14.48
C VAL A 287 5.74 0.39 15.82
N LYS A 288 5.13 1.53 16.12
CA LYS A 288 5.23 2.17 17.43
C LYS A 288 4.00 1.83 18.25
N THR A 289 4.17 1.47 19.51
CA THR A 289 3.06 0.98 20.35
C THR A 289 3.38 1.13 21.83
N GLY A 290 2.35 1.23 22.68
CA GLY A 290 2.51 1.03 24.12
C GLY A 290 2.66 -0.44 24.52
N GLY A 291 2.34 -1.35 23.60
CA GLY A 291 2.43 -2.80 23.73
C GLY A 291 1.52 -3.48 22.71
N LEU A 292 2.05 -4.35 21.88
CA LEU A 292 1.31 -5.08 20.84
C LEU A 292 1.15 -6.54 21.25
N THR A 293 -0.08 -7.01 21.37
CA THR A 293 -0.38 -8.44 21.51
C THR A 293 -0.89 -8.97 20.18
N VAL A 294 -0.22 -9.96 19.57
CA VAL A 294 -0.72 -10.65 18.38
C VAL A 294 -1.37 -11.94 18.83
N ASP A 295 -2.65 -12.16 18.52
CA ASP A 295 -3.37 -13.36 18.92
C ASP A 295 -4.25 -13.89 17.78
N SER A 296 -5.33 -14.60 18.07
CA SER A 296 -6.22 -15.19 17.07
C SER A 296 -6.67 -14.18 16.01
N GLY A 297 -6.41 -14.50 14.74
CA GLY A 297 -6.67 -13.66 13.58
C GLY A 297 -5.52 -12.71 13.22
N GLY A 298 -4.56 -12.51 14.12
CA GLY A 298 -3.33 -11.75 13.88
C GLY A 298 -2.27 -12.57 13.16
N SER A 299 -1.70 -12.00 12.09
CA SER A 299 -0.60 -12.64 11.36
C SER A 299 0.50 -11.65 10.96
N PHE A 300 1.75 -12.11 10.98
CA PHE A 300 2.87 -11.43 10.35
C PHE A 300 3.22 -12.15 9.05
N ASN A 301 3.31 -11.42 7.94
CA ASN A 301 3.74 -11.98 6.66
C ASN A 301 5.06 -11.34 6.25
N ILE A 302 6.09 -12.17 6.18
CA ILE A 302 7.46 -11.82 5.83
C ILE A 302 7.75 -12.39 4.45
N ALA A 303 8.20 -11.55 3.52
CA ALA A 303 8.69 -11.99 2.23
C ALA A 303 10.21 -11.83 2.16
N GLY A 304 10.88 -12.67 1.38
CA GLY A 304 12.30 -12.52 1.09
C GLY A 304 12.68 -12.93 -0.33
N ALA A 305 13.76 -12.31 -0.82
CA ALA A 305 14.34 -12.56 -2.12
C ALA A 305 15.87 -12.47 -2.03
N GLY A 306 16.54 -13.63 -2.08
CA GLY A 306 17.97 -13.76 -1.82
C GLY A 306 18.31 -13.34 -0.38
N ALA A 307 19.32 -12.48 -0.24
CA ALA A 307 19.75 -11.95 1.06
C ALA A 307 18.89 -10.79 1.60
N VAL A 308 17.84 -10.37 0.88
CA VAL A 308 16.93 -9.32 1.34
C VAL A 308 15.67 -9.98 1.90
N VAL A 309 15.41 -9.76 3.19
CA VAL A 309 14.26 -10.30 3.91
C VAL A 309 13.53 -9.16 4.59
N ASP A 310 12.19 -9.21 4.56
CA ASP A 310 11.38 -8.26 5.29
C ASP A 310 11.68 -8.28 6.79
N ALA A 311 11.67 -7.10 7.40
CA ALA A 311 11.91 -6.95 8.83
C ALA A 311 10.97 -5.93 9.47
N LEU A 312 10.33 -6.35 10.55
CA LEU A 312 9.48 -5.50 11.39
C LEU A 312 10.26 -5.08 12.64
N SER A 313 10.35 -3.77 12.87
CA SER A 313 10.88 -3.21 14.12
C SER A 313 9.73 -2.67 14.96
N LEU A 314 9.64 -3.11 16.20
CA LEU A 314 8.65 -2.64 17.16
C LEU A 314 9.33 -1.71 18.17
N GLN A 315 8.77 -0.52 18.31
CA GLN A 315 9.06 0.43 19.39
C GLN A 315 7.95 0.29 20.42
N GLY A 316 8.14 -0.60 21.38
CA GLY A 316 7.13 -1.08 22.31
C GLY A 316 7.09 -2.61 22.41
N ALA A 317 6.52 -3.11 23.51
CA ALA A 317 6.58 -4.54 23.83
C ALA A 317 5.78 -5.36 22.83
N LEU A 318 6.23 -6.58 22.54
CA LEU A 318 5.51 -7.54 21.70
C LEU A 318 5.15 -8.79 22.51
N THR A 319 3.87 -9.17 22.51
CA THR A 319 3.39 -10.44 23.04
C THR A 319 2.82 -11.28 21.90
N LEU A 320 3.38 -12.47 21.69
CA LEU A 320 2.90 -13.44 20.71
C LEU A 320 2.02 -14.47 21.43
N GLY A 321 0.72 -14.43 21.16
CA GLY A 321 -0.27 -15.35 21.69
C GLY A 321 -0.33 -16.66 20.89
N THR A 322 -0.97 -17.68 21.46
CA THR A 322 -1.12 -19.01 20.84
C THR A 322 -1.92 -18.99 19.54
N GLY A 323 -2.71 -17.95 19.26
CA GLY A 323 -3.42 -17.77 18.00
C GLY A 323 -2.64 -17.00 16.92
N SER A 324 -1.44 -16.51 17.23
CA SER A 324 -0.62 -15.72 16.29
C SER A 324 -0.02 -16.59 15.19
N VAL A 325 0.04 -16.05 13.97
CA VAL A 325 0.55 -16.76 12.78
C VAL A 325 1.74 -16.01 12.17
N LEU A 326 2.81 -16.72 11.85
CA LEU A 326 3.88 -16.23 10.97
C LEU A 326 3.79 -16.92 9.62
N ASN A 327 3.80 -16.14 8.54
CA ASN A 327 3.92 -16.64 7.18
C ASN A 327 5.23 -16.13 6.56
N VAL A 328 6.11 -17.05 6.17
CA VAL A 328 7.36 -16.70 5.46
C VAL A 328 7.24 -17.17 4.02
N THR A 329 7.47 -16.26 3.07
CA THR A 329 7.35 -16.54 1.63
C THR A 329 8.56 -16.07 0.85
N GLY A 330 8.77 -16.67 -0.33
CA GLY A 330 9.87 -16.32 -1.24
C GLY A 330 11.07 -17.27 -1.14
N THR A 331 12.15 -16.92 -1.83
CA THR A 331 13.41 -17.69 -1.87
C THR A 331 14.46 -16.90 -1.12
N ILE A 332 14.83 -17.36 0.07
CA ILE A 332 15.77 -16.68 0.96
C ILE A 332 17.10 -17.43 0.93
N ASP A 333 18.21 -16.68 0.87
CA ASP A 333 19.55 -17.26 0.92
C ASP A 333 19.84 -17.87 2.30
N VAL A 334 20.89 -18.70 2.36
CA VAL A 334 21.35 -19.28 3.62
C VAL A 334 21.90 -18.18 4.53
N GLY A 335 21.46 -18.16 5.79
CA GLY A 335 21.89 -17.16 6.76
C GLY A 335 20.93 -17.01 7.94
N ASP A 336 21.26 -16.05 8.81
CA ASP A 336 20.43 -15.62 9.93
C ASP A 336 19.87 -14.22 9.63
N TYR A 337 18.57 -14.06 9.73
CA TYR A 337 17.86 -12.82 9.42
C TYR A 337 16.98 -12.40 10.60
N ILE A 338 17.20 -11.22 11.17
CA ILE A 338 16.28 -10.64 12.15
C ILE A 338 15.02 -10.20 11.42
N ILE A 339 13.91 -10.91 11.61
CA ILE A 339 12.63 -10.64 10.93
C ILE A 339 11.66 -9.85 11.80
N VAL A 340 11.84 -9.91 13.12
CA VAL A 340 11.11 -9.11 14.10
C VAL A 340 12.11 -8.64 15.17
N SER A 341 12.06 -7.37 15.52
CA SER A 341 12.78 -6.81 16.68
C SER A 341 11.84 -5.99 17.55
N SER A 342 12.11 -5.91 18.85
CA SER A 342 11.40 -5.09 19.82
C SER A 342 12.39 -4.43 20.78
N ASP A 343 12.30 -3.11 20.96
CA ASP A 343 13.18 -2.35 21.86
C ASP A 343 12.92 -2.58 23.35
N THR A 344 11.74 -3.11 23.68
CA THR A 344 11.27 -3.33 25.06
C THR A 344 11.00 -4.80 25.37
N GLY A 345 11.14 -5.67 24.38
CA GLY A 345 11.15 -7.12 24.53
C GLY A 345 10.03 -7.84 23.78
N ILE A 346 10.23 -9.15 23.60
CA ILE A 346 9.29 -10.09 22.99
C ILE A 346 8.95 -11.17 24.03
N THR A 347 7.66 -11.45 24.21
CA THR A 347 7.16 -12.51 25.07
C THR A 347 6.33 -13.50 24.25
N GLY A 348 6.55 -14.80 24.48
CA GLY A 348 5.85 -15.87 23.77
C GLY A 348 6.50 -16.23 22.43
N THR A 349 5.85 -17.12 21.69
CA THR A 349 6.26 -17.59 20.35
C THR A 349 5.06 -17.51 19.40
N PHE A 350 5.30 -17.64 18.10
CA PHE A 350 4.18 -17.78 17.16
C PHE A 350 3.43 -19.08 17.46
N GLY A 351 2.10 -19.02 17.41
CA GLY A 351 1.26 -20.20 17.58
C GLY A 351 1.28 -21.11 16.35
N THR A 352 1.45 -20.53 15.16
CA THR A 352 1.61 -21.24 13.90
C THR A 352 2.71 -20.61 13.07
N GLU A 353 3.63 -21.44 12.59
CA GLU A 353 4.79 -21.03 11.81
C GLU A 353 4.72 -21.69 10.42
N ASN A 354 4.33 -20.92 9.41
CA ASN A 354 4.28 -21.38 8.02
C ASN A 354 5.61 -21.03 7.34
N LEU A 355 6.62 -21.87 7.58
CA LEU A 355 7.99 -21.69 7.11
C LEU A 355 8.28 -22.51 5.83
N GLY A 356 9.22 -22.03 5.03
CA GLY A 356 9.77 -22.80 3.91
C GLY A 356 10.64 -23.97 4.38
N ALA A 357 11.03 -24.84 3.44
CA ALA A 357 11.95 -25.94 3.75
C ALA A 357 13.32 -25.41 4.24
N ASN A 358 13.90 -26.08 5.24
CA ASN A 358 15.19 -25.72 5.87
C ASN A 358 15.19 -24.36 6.59
N MET A 359 14.01 -23.83 6.91
CA MET A 359 13.87 -22.63 7.72
C MET A 359 13.45 -23.00 9.14
N SER A 360 13.99 -22.28 10.13
CA SER A 360 13.61 -22.39 11.54
C SER A 360 13.68 -21.04 12.22
N LEU A 361 12.97 -20.87 13.32
CA LEU A 361 13.02 -19.64 14.12
C LEU A 361 13.87 -19.82 15.37
N VAL A 362 14.57 -18.74 15.73
CA VAL A 362 15.25 -18.58 17.01
C VAL A 362 14.64 -17.37 17.71
N TYR A 363 14.13 -17.60 18.92
CA TYR A 363 13.51 -16.56 19.74
C TYR A 363 14.50 -16.01 20.75
N GLY A 364 14.85 -14.73 20.60
CA GLY A 364 15.60 -13.95 21.57
C GLY A 364 14.67 -13.17 22.51
N ALA A 365 15.26 -12.50 23.50
CA ALA A 365 14.49 -11.63 24.40
C ALA A 365 13.92 -10.38 23.70
N SER A 366 14.55 -9.95 22.61
CA SER A 366 14.22 -8.72 21.88
C SER A 366 14.09 -8.93 20.37
N ASP A 367 14.29 -10.13 19.87
CA ASP A 367 14.25 -10.43 18.44
C ASP A 367 13.70 -11.82 18.14
N VAL A 368 13.21 -11.98 16.91
CA VAL A 368 12.94 -13.27 16.29
C VAL A 368 13.83 -13.36 15.06
N THR A 369 14.71 -14.35 15.04
CA THR A 369 15.66 -14.60 13.95
C THR A 369 15.19 -15.78 13.12
N LEU A 370 15.07 -15.58 11.82
CA LEU A 370 14.89 -16.64 10.83
C LEU A 370 16.25 -17.22 10.46
N HIS A 371 16.45 -18.48 10.80
CA HIS A 371 17.61 -19.27 10.38
C HIS A 371 17.27 -20.05 9.11
N VAL A 372 18.04 -19.86 8.05
CA VAL A 372 17.91 -20.59 6.78
C VAL A 372 19.15 -21.46 6.60
N ALA A 373 18.98 -22.77 6.70
CA ALA A 373 20.06 -23.74 6.61
C ALA A 373 20.32 -24.18 5.15
N ILE A 374 21.55 -24.61 4.87
CA ILE A 374 21.86 -25.33 3.63
C ILE A 374 21.02 -26.62 3.63
N PRO A 375 20.23 -26.89 2.56
CA PRO A 375 19.58 -28.18 2.44
C PRO A 375 20.65 -29.25 2.48
N GLU A 376 20.67 -30.10 3.51
CA GLU A 376 21.64 -31.19 3.56
C GLU A 376 21.45 -32.03 2.29
N PRO A 377 22.46 -32.13 1.40
CA PRO A 377 22.32 -32.93 0.22
C PRO A 377 22.20 -34.38 0.68
N ALA A 378 21.04 -35.01 0.49
CA ALA A 378 20.87 -36.45 0.66
C ALA A 378 21.93 -37.26 -0.13
N THR A 379 22.55 -36.62 -1.14
CA THR A 379 23.70 -37.11 -1.90
C THR A 379 25.00 -37.22 -1.09
N LEU A 380 25.26 -36.44 -0.04
CA LEU A 380 26.44 -36.63 0.82
C LEU A 380 26.33 -37.92 1.64
N ALA A 381 25.14 -38.24 2.14
CA ALA A 381 24.87 -39.52 2.79
C ALA A 381 24.97 -40.70 1.81
N MET A 382 24.45 -40.57 0.58
CA MET A 382 24.62 -41.61 -0.46
C MET A 382 26.06 -41.75 -0.96
N LEU A 383 26.85 -40.68 -0.99
CA LEU A 383 28.27 -40.76 -1.36
C LEU A 383 29.09 -41.46 -0.27
N ALA A 384 28.76 -41.25 1.01
CA ALA A 384 29.38 -41.96 2.13
C ALA A 384 29.02 -43.46 2.12
N VAL A 385 27.78 -43.82 1.84
CA VAL A 385 27.33 -45.23 1.76
C VAL A 385 27.85 -45.91 0.49
N GLY A 386 27.81 -45.22 -0.66
CA GLY A 386 28.37 -45.70 -1.92
C GLY A 386 29.90 -45.86 -1.88
N GLY A 387 30.60 -44.93 -1.23
CA GLY A 387 32.05 -44.98 -1.01
C GLY A 387 32.47 -46.14 -0.10
N MET A 388 31.71 -46.41 0.98
CA MET A 388 31.94 -47.60 1.81
C MET A 388 31.63 -48.90 1.06
N GLY A 389 30.60 -48.93 0.20
CA GLY A 389 30.30 -50.09 -0.65
C GLY A 389 31.42 -50.44 -1.63
N VAL A 390 32.09 -49.43 -2.21
CA VAL A 390 33.23 -49.62 -3.12
C VAL A 390 34.49 -50.08 -2.37
N LEU A 391 34.73 -49.58 -1.15
CA LEU A 391 35.85 -50.01 -0.30
C LEU A 391 35.70 -51.46 0.20
N ILE A 392 34.48 -51.89 0.55
CA ILE A 392 34.20 -53.28 0.96
C ILE A 392 34.36 -54.24 -0.22
N ARG A 393 33.97 -53.85 -1.44
CA ARG A 393 34.12 -54.68 -2.64
C ARG A 393 35.58 -54.86 -3.10
N ARG A 394 36.50 -53.96 -2.73
CA ARG A 394 37.94 -54.10 -3.01
C ARG A 394 38.71 -54.97 -2.00
N ARG A 395 38.06 -55.38 -0.90
CA ARG A 395 38.66 -56.23 0.16
C ARG A 395 38.21 -57.70 0.13
N ARG A 396 37.31 -58.06 -0.79
CA ARG A 396 37.03 -59.46 -1.17
C ARG A 396 37.63 -59.70 -2.54
#